data_AF-E1VIJ5-F1
#
_entry.id   AF-E1VIJ5-F1
#
_cell.length_a   1.000
_cell.length_b   1.000
_cell.length_c   1.000
_cell.angle_alpha   90.00
_cell.angle_beta   90.00
_cell.angle_gamma   90.00
#
_symmetry.space_group_name_H-M   'P 1'
#
loop_
_entity.id
_entity.type
_entity.pdbx_description
1 polymer ?
#
loop_
_entity_poly.entity_id
_entity_poly.type
_entity_poly.pdbx_seq_one_letter_code
_entity_poly.pdbx_strand_id
1 'polypeptide(L)'
;MKRNKLALAIIVAGAASITLVGCNDDSDRPASYRTNVAVFDGHAVGCTVTINGGEFTAEANTNVAGQYTFRTVGERIPSGSVVTATGCIDADTRAPLPSFLGVTQGSGAVASPFSTLAVAAAQAAGGDPANLSQAAIDEAATRIAERLGLGKYNPINPKSANYVSNVGSSAQSQALMTTAMALSTLILAIEKSGSPSTASAAVSAITQALLNSENPVDLKTTAGVQAFLASAASGANNAVVGGILNTTSGAVAEKIAQIAASPTPGAAGAIAQKLGQVLSDPESTIDDVGSTPTENLPPINVGTTPKPDDVITGGTGSSN
;
A
#
# COMPACT_ATOMS: atom_id res chain seq x y z
N MET A 1 -67.68 -19.76 10.24
CA MET A 1 -68.50 -18.85 11.08
C MET A 1 -68.00 -18.95 12.52
N LYS A 2 -67.86 -17.81 13.19
CA LYS A 2 -67.38 -17.56 14.56
C LYS A 2 -65.86 -17.34 14.75
N ARG A 3 -65.65 -16.14 15.26
CA ARG A 3 -64.47 -15.33 15.57
C ARG A 3 -64.13 -15.45 17.06
N ASN A 4 -62.90 -15.05 17.41
CA ASN A 4 -62.41 -14.53 18.70
C ASN A 4 -62.07 -15.61 19.75
N LYS A 5 -60.92 -15.54 20.45
CA LYS A 5 -60.40 -14.36 21.17
C LYS A 5 -58.87 -14.26 21.19
N LEU A 6 -58.41 -13.00 21.12
CA LEU A 6 -57.10 -12.53 21.59
C LEU A 6 -56.79 -13.05 23.00
N ALA A 7 -55.52 -13.40 23.21
CA ALA A 7 -54.82 -13.14 24.45
C ALA A 7 -53.44 -12.58 24.11
N LEU A 8 -53.38 -11.25 24.07
CA LEU A 8 -52.16 -10.45 24.11
C LEU A 8 -51.61 -10.56 25.54
N ALA A 9 -50.50 -11.26 25.72
CA ALA A 9 -49.71 -11.17 26.94
C ALA A 9 -48.43 -10.40 26.61
N ILE A 10 -48.50 -9.08 26.75
CA ILE A 10 -47.32 -8.22 26.87
C ILE A 10 -46.80 -8.42 28.30
N ILE A 11 -45.64 -9.06 28.44
CA ILE A 11 -44.81 -8.94 29.63
C ILE A 11 -43.50 -8.31 29.14
N VAL A 12 -43.34 -7.02 29.45
CA VAL A 12 -42.07 -6.31 29.33
C VAL A 12 -41.29 -6.56 30.61
N ALA A 13 -40.14 -7.24 30.50
CA ALA A 13 -38.96 -6.95 31.31
C ALA A 13 -37.75 -7.73 30.77
N GLY A 14 -36.74 -6.98 30.29
CA GLY A 14 -35.34 -7.41 30.36
C GLY A 14 -34.77 -8.16 29.16
N ALA A 15 -34.11 -7.40 28.28
CA ALA A 15 -32.89 -7.76 27.55
C ALA A 15 -32.73 -9.21 27.04
N ALA A 16 -33.36 -9.50 25.90
CA ALA A 16 -32.78 -10.33 24.86
C ALA A 16 -33.48 -9.96 23.55
N SER A 17 -32.78 -9.27 22.64
CA SER A 17 -33.23 -9.15 21.26
C SER A 17 -33.10 -10.52 20.61
N ILE A 18 -34.08 -11.38 20.88
CA ILE A 18 -34.39 -12.57 20.10
C ILE A 18 -34.73 -12.06 18.70
N THR A 19 -33.80 -12.20 17.76
CA THR A 19 -34.14 -12.15 16.34
C THR A 19 -34.59 -13.55 15.95
N LEU A 20 -35.86 -13.65 15.54
CA LEU A 20 -36.48 -14.87 15.04
C LEU A 20 -35.63 -15.47 13.91
N VAL A 21 -35.01 -16.62 14.16
CA VAL A 21 -34.48 -17.48 13.10
C VAL A 21 -35.68 -18.17 12.47
N GLY A 22 -36.13 -17.63 11.34
CA GLY A 22 -36.93 -18.40 10.40
C GLY A 22 -36.04 -19.48 9.80
N CYS A 23 -36.24 -20.73 10.21
CA CYS A 23 -35.72 -21.89 9.51
C CYS A 23 -36.46 -22.00 8.17
N ASN A 24 -35.78 -21.70 7.07
CA ASN A 24 -36.13 -22.16 5.72
C ASN A 24 -34.82 -22.25 4.91
N ASP A 25 -34.40 -23.49 4.66
CA ASP A 25 -33.58 -24.05 3.59
C ASP A 25 -32.35 -23.27 3.10
N ASP A 26 -31.18 -23.65 3.62
CA ASP A 26 -29.82 -23.22 3.25
C ASP A 26 -29.36 -23.67 1.83
N SER A 27 -30.28 -24.08 0.94
CA SER A 27 -29.91 -24.51 -0.43
C SER A 27 -29.95 -23.38 -1.47
N ASP A 28 -30.68 -22.30 -1.21
CA ASP A 28 -30.92 -21.20 -2.15
C ASP A 28 -30.21 -19.90 -1.79
N ARG A 29 -29.42 -19.88 -0.71
CA ARG A 29 -28.62 -18.69 -0.37
C ARG A 29 -27.33 -18.69 -1.20
N PRO A 30 -27.11 -17.68 -2.05
CA PRO A 30 -25.86 -17.59 -2.81
C PRO A 30 -24.68 -17.53 -1.85
N ALA A 31 -23.63 -18.29 -2.16
CA ALA A 31 -22.43 -18.36 -1.33
C ALA A 31 -21.80 -16.96 -1.18
N SER A 32 -21.38 -16.62 0.03
CA SER A 32 -20.64 -15.38 0.30
C SER A 32 -19.14 -15.66 0.34
N TYR A 33 -18.36 -14.82 -0.32
CA TYR A 33 -16.91 -14.90 -0.37
C TYR A 33 -16.29 -13.65 0.24
N ARG A 34 -15.11 -13.83 0.84
CA ARG A 34 -14.32 -12.76 1.44
C ARG A 34 -12.92 -12.75 0.85
N THR A 35 -12.46 -11.57 0.46
CA THR A 35 -11.08 -11.33 0.06
C THR A 35 -10.49 -10.24 0.96
N ASN A 36 -9.46 -10.60 1.72
CA ASN A 36 -8.77 -9.66 2.60
C ASN A 36 -7.64 -8.96 1.85
N VAL A 37 -7.51 -7.66 2.04
CA VAL A 37 -6.45 -6.84 1.44
C VAL A 37 -5.62 -6.23 2.54
N ALA A 38 -4.29 -6.40 2.46
CA ALA A 38 -3.36 -5.61 3.25
C ALA A 38 -2.80 -4.47 2.40
N VAL A 39 -2.86 -3.24 2.91
CA VAL A 39 -2.31 -2.06 2.22
C VAL A 39 -1.13 -1.51 3.01
N PHE A 40 -0.02 -1.23 2.32
CA PHE A 40 1.25 -0.76 2.90
C PHE A 40 1.61 -1.56 4.15
N ASP A 41 1.83 -2.85 3.97
CA ASP A 41 2.20 -3.80 5.03
C ASP A 41 1.19 -3.93 6.18
N GLY A 42 -0.05 -3.47 5.96
CA GLY A 42 -1.08 -3.45 6.99
C GLY A 42 -1.04 -2.21 7.88
N HIS A 43 -0.37 -1.13 7.46
CA HIS A 43 -0.33 0.13 8.19
C HIS A 43 -1.06 1.27 7.47
N ALA A 44 -1.53 1.10 6.23
CA ALA A 44 -2.26 2.16 5.54
C ALA A 44 -3.75 2.25 5.95
N VAL A 45 -4.10 3.27 6.73
CA VAL A 45 -5.47 3.57 7.16
C VAL A 45 -6.12 4.65 6.30
N GLY A 46 -7.46 4.72 6.34
CA GLY A 46 -8.23 5.74 5.61
C GLY A 46 -8.25 5.57 4.09
N CYS A 47 -7.73 4.45 3.57
CA CYS A 47 -7.68 4.21 2.13
C CYS A 47 -9.07 4.02 1.53
N THR A 48 -9.24 4.52 0.32
CA THR A 48 -10.25 4.00 -0.61
C THR A 48 -9.63 2.83 -1.35
N VAL A 49 -10.17 1.62 -1.16
CA VAL A 49 -9.65 0.38 -1.76
C VAL A 49 -10.69 -0.19 -2.72
N THR A 50 -10.30 -0.33 -3.99
CA THR A 50 -11.17 -0.80 -5.07
C THR A 50 -10.55 -1.94 -5.86
N ILE A 51 -11.38 -2.69 -6.58
CA ILE A 51 -10.93 -3.67 -7.58
C ILE A 51 -11.35 -3.19 -8.97
N ASN A 52 -10.45 -3.39 -9.95
CA ASN A 52 -10.67 -3.14 -11.38
C ASN A 52 -11.31 -1.76 -11.67
N GLY A 53 -10.91 -0.72 -10.91
CA GLY A 53 -11.35 0.66 -11.14
C GLY A 53 -12.69 1.06 -10.51
N GLY A 54 -13.25 0.25 -9.59
CA GLY A 54 -14.41 0.66 -8.77
C GLY A 54 -15.58 -0.32 -8.75
N GLU A 55 -15.44 -1.51 -9.35
CA GLU A 55 -16.50 -2.52 -9.37
C GLU A 55 -16.89 -2.97 -7.94
N PHE A 56 -15.90 -3.00 -7.05
CA PHE A 56 -16.08 -3.29 -5.65
C PHE A 56 -15.31 -2.27 -4.81
N THR A 57 -15.89 -1.89 -3.67
CA THR A 57 -15.21 -1.10 -2.63
C THR A 57 -15.05 -1.96 -1.39
N ALA A 58 -13.84 -2.03 -0.84
CA ALA A 58 -13.59 -2.82 0.35
C ALA A 58 -14.02 -2.05 1.61
N GLU A 59 -14.52 -2.79 2.59
CA GLU A 59 -14.77 -2.28 3.92
C GLU A 59 -13.47 -2.29 4.72
N ALA A 60 -13.13 -1.20 5.39
CA ALA A 60 -12.04 -1.20 6.35
C ALA A 60 -12.33 -2.18 7.50
N ASN A 61 -11.35 -3.00 7.86
CA ASN A 61 -11.45 -3.86 9.02
C ASN A 61 -11.25 -3.02 10.29
N THR A 62 -12.30 -2.89 11.09
CA THR A 62 -12.27 -2.08 12.32
C THR A 62 -11.37 -2.65 13.41
N ASN A 63 -10.96 -3.92 13.30
CA ASN A 63 -10.15 -4.60 14.33
C ASN A 63 -8.66 -4.63 14.00
N VAL A 64 -8.29 -4.34 12.75
CA VAL A 64 -6.90 -4.44 12.28
C VAL A 64 -6.61 -3.31 11.30
N ALA A 65 -5.73 -2.39 11.70
CA ALA A 65 -5.27 -1.30 10.83
C ALA A 65 -4.73 -1.85 9.50
N GLY A 66 -4.89 -1.05 8.44
CA GLY A 66 -4.40 -1.38 7.10
C GLY A 66 -4.96 -2.64 6.45
N GLN A 67 -5.98 -3.26 7.05
CA GLN A 67 -6.71 -4.37 6.44
C GLN A 67 -8.08 -3.93 5.94
N TYR A 68 -8.42 -4.39 4.74
CA TYR A 68 -9.70 -4.13 4.10
C TYR A 68 -10.29 -5.46 3.63
N THR A 69 -11.61 -5.55 3.53
CA THR A 69 -12.30 -6.78 3.12
C THR A 69 -13.30 -6.49 2.02
N PHE A 70 -13.17 -7.19 0.90
CA PHE A 70 -14.23 -7.29 -0.09
C PHE A 70 -15.16 -8.43 0.28
N ARG A 71 -16.47 -8.17 0.19
CA ARG A 71 -17.53 -9.15 0.38
C ARG A 71 -18.30 -9.27 -0.92
N THR A 72 -18.26 -10.44 -1.53
CA THR A 72 -19.02 -10.73 -2.74
C THR A 72 -20.01 -11.85 -2.47
N VAL A 73 -21.08 -11.87 -3.26
CA VAL A 73 -22.16 -12.87 -3.19
C VAL A 73 -22.28 -13.51 -4.55
N GLY A 74 -22.31 -14.84 -4.61
CA GLY A 74 -22.44 -15.61 -5.85
C GLY A 74 -21.12 -15.87 -6.56
N GLU A 75 -20.16 -14.95 -6.53
CA GLU A 75 -18.89 -15.08 -7.26
C GLU A 75 -17.67 -14.69 -6.43
N ARG A 76 -16.54 -15.37 -6.68
CA ARG A 76 -15.23 -15.02 -6.09
C ARG A 76 -14.55 -14.00 -6.96
N ILE A 77 -13.85 -13.06 -6.33
CA ILE A 77 -12.88 -12.20 -7.04
C ILE A 77 -11.82 -13.11 -7.68
N PRO A 78 -11.64 -13.08 -9.02
CA PRO A 78 -10.65 -13.88 -9.70
C PRO A 78 -9.23 -13.53 -9.24
N SER A 79 -8.35 -14.52 -9.15
CA SER A 79 -6.91 -14.23 -8.94
C SER A 79 -6.34 -13.49 -10.15
N GLY A 80 -5.42 -12.56 -9.89
CA GLY A 80 -4.90 -11.63 -10.91
C GLY A 80 -5.70 -10.33 -11.03
N SER A 81 -6.87 -10.21 -10.39
CA SER A 81 -7.61 -8.93 -10.35
C SER A 81 -6.76 -7.86 -9.65
N VAL A 82 -6.75 -6.65 -10.22
CA VAL A 82 -5.93 -5.53 -9.72
C VAL A 82 -6.69 -4.79 -8.63
N VAL A 83 -6.05 -4.68 -7.48
CA VAL A 83 -6.51 -3.89 -6.34
C VAL A 83 -5.84 -2.52 -6.41
N THR A 84 -6.61 -1.46 -6.22
CA THR A 84 -6.08 -0.09 -6.15
C THR A 84 -6.41 0.48 -4.78
N ALA A 85 -5.41 1.04 -4.10
CA ALA A 85 -5.56 1.72 -2.82
C ALA A 85 -5.06 3.17 -2.94
N THR A 86 -5.93 4.12 -2.63
CA THR A 86 -5.66 5.57 -2.78
C THR A 86 -6.11 6.35 -1.55
N GLY A 87 -5.56 7.55 -1.36
CA GLY A 87 -5.91 8.42 -0.23
C GLY A 87 -5.50 7.84 1.12
N CYS A 88 -4.51 6.96 1.10
CA CYS A 88 -4.02 6.24 2.26
C CYS A 88 -3.19 7.14 3.17
N ILE A 89 -3.25 6.88 4.46
CA ILE A 89 -2.36 7.47 5.47
C ILE A 89 -1.67 6.35 6.21
N ASP A 90 -0.38 6.47 6.42
CA ASP A 90 0.37 5.54 7.25
C ASP A 90 -0.04 5.69 8.73
N ALA A 91 -0.41 4.60 9.37
CA ALA A 91 -0.95 4.61 10.74
C ALA A 91 0.07 5.09 11.78
N ASP A 92 1.36 4.80 11.55
CA ASP A 92 2.42 5.05 12.53
C ASP A 92 2.96 6.49 12.40
N THR A 93 3.19 6.92 11.16
CA THR A 93 3.79 8.21 10.82
C THR A 93 2.76 9.30 10.54
N ARG A 94 1.50 8.95 10.26
CA ARG A 94 0.46 9.86 9.79
C ARG A 94 0.79 10.58 8.46
N ALA A 95 1.86 10.18 7.77
CA ALA A 95 2.16 10.70 6.45
C ALA A 95 1.18 10.10 5.43
N PRO A 96 0.70 10.87 4.44
CA PRO A 96 -0.06 10.27 3.37
C PRO A 96 0.87 9.43 2.50
N LEU A 97 0.28 8.38 1.97
CA LEU A 97 0.95 7.39 1.15
C LEU A 97 0.54 7.58 -0.31
N PRO A 98 1.43 7.22 -1.24
CA PRO A 98 1.10 7.25 -2.66
C PRO A 98 0.01 6.22 -2.99
N SER A 99 -0.48 6.27 -4.22
CA SER A 99 -1.40 5.24 -4.69
C SER A 99 -0.66 3.91 -4.82
N PHE A 100 -1.21 2.85 -4.25
CA PHE A 100 -0.67 1.50 -4.39
C PHE A 100 -1.56 0.63 -5.25
N LEU A 101 -0.92 -0.15 -6.12
CA LEU A 101 -1.54 -1.23 -6.85
C LEU A 101 -1.16 -2.56 -6.20
N GLY A 102 -2.10 -3.49 -6.23
CA GLY A 102 -1.96 -4.82 -5.69
C GLY A 102 -2.64 -5.84 -6.57
N VAL A 103 -2.45 -7.11 -6.23
CA VAL A 103 -3.01 -8.23 -6.98
C VAL A 103 -3.67 -9.22 -6.03
N THR A 104 -4.78 -9.78 -6.47
CA THR A 104 -5.50 -10.81 -5.74
C THR A 104 -4.90 -12.19 -5.99
N GLN A 105 -4.65 -12.93 -4.93
CA GLN A 105 -4.15 -14.30 -4.93
C GLN A 105 -5.01 -15.16 -4.01
N GLY A 106 -5.83 -16.03 -4.59
CA GLY A 106 -6.77 -16.85 -3.83
C GLY A 106 -7.78 -15.98 -3.06
N SER A 107 -7.73 -16.01 -1.73
CA SER A 107 -8.62 -15.23 -0.85
C SER A 107 -7.96 -13.98 -0.24
N GLY A 108 -6.78 -13.58 -0.72
CA GLY A 108 -6.05 -12.43 -0.19
C GLY A 108 -5.45 -11.55 -1.28
N ALA A 109 -5.10 -10.32 -0.93
CA ALA A 109 -4.37 -9.40 -1.80
C ALA A 109 -3.42 -8.52 -0.98
N VAL A 110 -2.40 -7.97 -1.64
CA VAL A 110 -1.49 -6.99 -1.05
C VAL A 110 -1.27 -5.82 -2.00
N ALA A 111 -1.52 -4.59 -1.52
CA ALA A 111 -1.22 -3.36 -2.23
C ALA A 111 -0.04 -2.67 -1.51
N SER A 112 1.12 -2.66 -2.15
CA SER A 112 2.39 -2.18 -1.60
C SER A 112 3.26 -1.58 -2.72
N PRO A 113 4.37 -0.91 -2.39
CA PRO A 113 5.31 -0.42 -3.40
C PRO A 113 5.77 -1.53 -4.35
N PHE A 114 6.06 -2.73 -3.83
CA PHE A 114 6.56 -3.83 -4.65
C PHE A 114 5.49 -4.46 -5.52
N SER A 115 4.27 -4.67 -5.00
CA SER A 115 3.18 -5.18 -5.84
C SER A 115 2.77 -4.14 -6.89
N THR A 116 2.93 -2.83 -6.60
CA THR A 116 2.75 -1.76 -7.58
C THR A 116 3.73 -1.88 -8.74
N LEU A 117 5.03 -2.06 -8.43
CA LEU A 117 6.04 -2.30 -9.45
C LEU A 117 5.77 -3.60 -10.23
N ALA A 118 5.31 -4.67 -9.57
CA ALA A 118 5.00 -5.95 -10.24
C ALA A 118 3.84 -5.83 -11.23
N VAL A 119 2.78 -5.11 -10.86
CA VAL A 119 1.66 -4.80 -11.76
C VAL A 119 2.14 -3.96 -12.94
N ALA A 120 2.91 -2.89 -12.68
CA ALA A 120 3.46 -2.03 -13.73
C ALA A 120 4.39 -2.80 -14.69
N ALA A 121 5.16 -3.75 -14.16
CA ALA A 121 6.05 -4.62 -14.93
C ALA A 121 5.28 -5.58 -15.83
N ALA A 122 4.24 -6.24 -15.30
CA ALA A 122 3.39 -7.13 -16.07
C ALA A 122 2.65 -6.38 -17.19
N GLN A 123 2.22 -5.15 -16.95
CA GLN A 123 1.64 -4.27 -17.98
C GLN A 123 2.68 -3.89 -19.04
N ALA A 124 3.89 -3.50 -18.63
CA ALA A 124 4.97 -3.16 -19.55
C ALA A 124 5.39 -4.33 -20.46
N ALA A 125 5.20 -5.58 -20.01
CA ALA A 125 5.42 -6.78 -20.80
C ALA A 125 4.31 -7.07 -21.84
N GLY A 126 3.33 -6.16 -22.00
CA GLY A 126 2.22 -6.30 -22.94
C GLY A 126 0.95 -6.88 -22.33
N GLY A 127 0.89 -7.02 -20.99
CA GLY A 127 -0.31 -7.44 -20.30
C GLY A 127 -1.41 -6.38 -20.32
N ASP A 128 -2.65 -6.80 -20.55
CA ASP A 128 -3.83 -5.93 -20.42
C ASP A 128 -4.05 -5.58 -18.94
N PRO A 129 -4.04 -4.30 -18.53
CA PRO A 129 -4.33 -3.87 -17.16
C PRO A 129 -5.64 -4.42 -16.58
N ALA A 130 -6.65 -4.68 -17.42
CA ALA A 130 -7.93 -5.24 -16.99
C ALA A 130 -7.90 -6.76 -16.80
N ASN A 131 -6.93 -7.44 -17.44
CA ASN A 131 -6.87 -8.90 -17.54
C ASN A 131 -5.42 -9.42 -17.41
N LEU A 132 -4.67 -8.94 -16.42
CA LEU A 132 -3.32 -9.41 -16.17
C LEU A 132 -3.36 -10.88 -15.72
N SER A 133 -2.62 -11.74 -16.43
CA SER A 133 -2.48 -13.14 -16.03
C SER A 133 -1.65 -13.25 -14.74
N GLN A 134 -2.04 -14.16 -13.86
CA GLN A 134 -1.29 -14.43 -12.62
C GLN A 134 0.17 -14.81 -12.89
N ALA A 135 0.41 -15.58 -13.96
CA ALA A 135 1.76 -16.01 -14.33
C ALA A 135 2.68 -14.83 -14.71
N ALA A 136 2.16 -13.86 -15.47
CA ALA A 136 2.93 -12.67 -15.84
C ALA A 136 3.26 -11.79 -14.61
N ILE A 137 2.32 -11.68 -13.68
CA ILE A 137 2.52 -10.95 -12.41
C ILE A 137 3.55 -11.67 -11.54
N ASP A 138 3.48 -13.01 -11.43
CA ASP A 138 4.42 -13.81 -10.65
C ASP A 138 5.85 -13.69 -11.20
N GLU A 139 6.02 -13.77 -12.53
CA GLU A 139 7.32 -13.58 -13.18
C GLU A 139 7.89 -12.17 -12.94
N ALA A 140 7.05 -11.14 -13.10
CA ALA A 140 7.43 -9.76 -12.81
C ALA A 140 7.88 -9.58 -11.35
N ALA A 141 7.11 -10.13 -10.40
CA ALA A 141 7.41 -10.10 -8.98
C ALA A 141 8.77 -10.76 -8.65
N THR A 142 9.06 -11.93 -9.24
CA THR A 142 10.34 -12.60 -9.08
C THR A 142 11.50 -11.74 -9.60
N ARG A 143 11.37 -11.19 -10.81
CA ARG A 143 12.42 -10.34 -11.39
C ARG A 143 12.67 -9.08 -10.57
N ILE A 144 11.62 -8.44 -10.04
CA ILE A 144 11.76 -7.28 -9.15
C ILE A 144 12.52 -7.66 -7.87
N ALA A 145 12.15 -8.78 -7.24
CA ALA A 145 12.81 -9.24 -6.03
C ALA A 145 14.30 -9.54 -6.26
N GLU A 146 14.65 -10.14 -7.40
CA GLU A 146 16.03 -10.38 -7.80
C GLU A 146 16.80 -9.07 -8.03
N ARG A 147 16.21 -8.13 -8.80
CA ARG A 147 16.85 -6.86 -9.16
C ARG A 147 17.03 -5.92 -7.98
N LEU A 148 16.22 -6.04 -6.93
CA LEU A 148 16.38 -5.30 -5.68
C LEU A 148 17.17 -6.07 -4.61
N GLY A 149 17.64 -7.29 -4.91
CA GLY A 149 18.42 -8.10 -3.98
C GLY A 149 17.64 -8.61 -2.77
N LEU A 150 16.32 -8.81 -2.90
CA LEU A 150 15.43 -9.22 -1.80
C LEU A 150 15.45 -10.73 -1.54
N GLY A 151 16.20 -11.50 -2.33
CA GLY A 151 16.33 -12.94 -2.19
C GLY A 151 15.02 -13.68 -2.50
N LYS A 152 14.62 -14.62 -1.63
CA LYS A 152 13.40 -15.44 -1.81
C LYS A 152 12.10 -14.70 -1.47
N TYR A 153 12.15 -13.38 -1.37
CA TYR A 153 11.01 -12.57 -1.03
C TYR A 153 9.98 -12.58 -2.17
N ASN A 154 8.71 -12.85 -1.85
CA ASN A 154 7.61 -12.77 -2.81
C ASN A 154 6.73 -11.55 -2.49
N PRO A 155 6.76 -10.49 -3.32
CA PRO A 155 6.09 -9.20 -3.07
C PRO A 155 4.57 -9.20 -3.21
N ILE A 156 3.99 -10.24 -3.79
CA ILE A 156 2.55 -10.30 -4.11
C ILE A 156 1.80 -11.35 -3.29
N ASN A 157 2.51 -12.25 -2.61
CA ASN A 157 1.91 -13.23 -1.71
C ASN A 157 1.48 -12.56 -0.41
N PRO A 158 0.20 -12.52 -0.03
CA PRO A 158 -0.25 -11.80 1.18
C PRO A 158 0.42 -12.24 2.49
N LYS A 159 0.92 -13.48 2.59
CA LYS A 159 1.57 -14.02 3.80
C LYS A 159 3.03 -13.58 3.95
N SER A 160 3.80 -13.58 2.87
CA SER A 160 5.18 -13.05 2.87
C SER A 160 5.21 -11.55 2.62
N ALA A 161 4.18 -11.07 1.92
CA ALA A 161 3.70 -9.72 1.65
C ALA A 161 3.96 -8.73 2.77
N ASN A 162 3.40 -9.13 3.90
CA ASN A 162 3.31 -8.34 5.10
C ASN A 162 4.59 -8.49 5.93
N TYR A 163 5.51 -7.56 5.72
CA TYR A 163 6.79 -7.50 6.42
C TYR A 163 6.64 -7.21 7.93
N VAL A 164 5.46 -6.73 8.39
CA VAL A 164 5.21 -6.40 9.80
C VAL A 164 4.61 -7.58 10.59
N SER A 165 3.74 -8.39 9.98
CA SER A 165 3.16 -9.57 10.67
C SER A 165 4.19 -10.65 11.02
N ASN A 166 5.40 -10.56 10.44
CA ASN A 166 6.57 -11.36 10.77
C ASN A 166 7.81 -10.47 10.93
N VAL A 167 7.74 -9.40 11.73
CA VAL A 167 8.96 -8.85 12.32
C VAL A 167 9.50 -9.87 13.32
N GLY A 168 10.10 -10.95 12.81
CA GLY A 168 11.28 -11.41 13.48
C GLY A 168 12.21 -10.21 13.57
N SER A 169 12.85 -10.00 14.71
CA SER A 169 13.89 -8.98 14.92
C SER A 169 15.12 -9.16 14.02
N SER A 170 15.02 -10.00 12.97
CA SER A 170 16.09 -10.30 12.04
C SER A 170 16.46 -9.06 11.23
N ALA A 171 17.77 -8.91 10.97
CA ALA A 171 18.29 -7.86 10.11
C ALA A 171 17.69 -7.89 8.70
N GLN A 172 17.27 -9.07 8.21
CA GLN A 172 16.64 -9.22 6.90
C GLN A 172 15.27 -8.56 6.85
N SER A 173 14.40 -8.83 7.83
CA SER A 173 13.06 -8.21 7.89
C SER A 173 13.17 -6.68 7.98
N GLN A 174 14.11 -6.18 8.79
CA GLN A 174 14.35 -4.75 8.92
C GLN A 174 14.84 -4.12 7.60
N ALA A 175 15.76 -4.77 6.88
CA ALA A 175 16.24 -4.29 5.59
C ALA A 175 15.14 -4.27 4.51
N LEU A 176 14.21 -5.22 4.54
CA LEU A 176 13.07 -5.23 3.64
C LEU A 176 12.14 -4.04 3.92
N MET A 177 11.86 -3.75 5.19
CA MET A 177 11.04 -2.59 5.59
C MET A 177 11.64 -1.26 5.17
N THR A 178 12.95 -1.06 5.41
CA THR A 178 13.62 0.19 5.01
C THR A 178 13.63 0.37 3.50
N THR A 179 13.78 -0.72 2.74
CA THR A 179 13.67 -0.71 1.28
C THR A 179 12.24 -0.40 0.81
N ALA A 180 11.22 -0.98 1.46
CA ALA A 180 9.82 -0.70 1.17
C ALA A 180 9.47 0.78 1.38
N MET A 181 9.90 1.36 2.52
CA MET A 181 9.73 2.77 2.83
C MET A 181 10.47 3.69 1.86
N ALA A 182 11.68 3.30 1.42
CA ALA A 182 12.42 4.06 0.42
C ALA A 182 11.69 4.07 -0.93
N LEU A 183 11.15 2.92 -1.36
CA LEU A 183 10.38 2.83 -2.60
C LEU A 183 9.05 3.60 -2.53
N SER A 184 8.30 3.52 -1.42
CA SER A 184 7.07 4.30 -1.28
C SER A 184 7.34 5.80 -1.31
N THR A 185 8.40 6.25 -0.62
CA THR A 185 8.79 7.66 -0.60
C THR A 185 9.22 8.12 -1.99
N LEU A 186 9.93 7.28 -2.75
CA LEU A 186 10.31 7.58 -4.12
C LEU A 186 9.07 7.69 -5.04
N ILE A 187 8.11 6.76 -4.93
CA ILE A 187 6.87 6.80 -5.73
C ILE A 187 6.07 8.06 -5.38
N LEU A 188 5.93 8.38 -4.10
CA LEU A 188 5.24 9.60 -3.65
C LEU A 188 5.93 10.87 -4.18
N ALA A 189 7.26 10.91 -4.17
CA ALA A 189 8.03 12.01 -4.74
C ALA A 189 7.79 12.18 -6.24
N ILE A 190 7.69 11.08 -6.98
CA ILE A 190 7.34 11.08 -8.41
C ILE A 190 5.91 11.60 -8.63
N GLU A 191 4.95 11.17 -7.80
CA GLU A 191 3.57 11.66 -7.84
C GLU A 191 3.50 13.16 -7.59
N LYS A 192 4.23 13.68 -6.60
CA LYS A 192 4.31 15.12 -6.29
C LYS A 192 4.98 15.93 -7.39
N SER A 193 5.93 15.33 -8.11
CA SER A 193 6.71 16.00 -9.16
C SER A 193 5.97 16.13 -10.49
N GLY A 194 4.78 15.52 -10.64
CA GLY A 194 4.05 15.50 -11.90
C GLY A 194 2.52 15.49 -11.75
N SER A 195 1.83 15.49 -12.89
CA SER A 195 0.39 15.16 -12.92
C SER A 195 0.16 13.66 -12.70
N PRO A 196 -1.07 13.22 -12.35
CA PRO A 196 -1.38 11.79 -12.20
C PRO A 196 -1.00 10.94 -13.43
N SER A 197 -1.24 11.47 -14.64
CA SER A 197 -0.92 10.78 -15.90
C SER A 197 0.60 10.59 -16.09
N THR A 198 1.38 11.61 -15.75
CA THR A 198 2.84 11.57 -15.84
C THR A 198 3.47 10.75 -14.72
N ALA A 199 2.86 10.72 -13.53
CA ALA A 199 3.32 9.90 -12.42
C ALA A 199 3.20 8.41 -12.73
N SER A 200 2.06 7.98 -13.30
CA SER A 200 1.88 6.59 -13.76
C SER A 200 2.90 6.21 -14.84
N ALA A 201 3.14 7.09 -15.81
CA ALA A 201 4.17 6.86 -16.83
C ALA A 201 5.59 6.82 -16.25
N ALA A 202 5.89 7.64 -15.24
CA ALA A 202 7.16 7.61 -14.52
C ALA A 202 7.35 6.34 -13.69
N VAL A 203 6.30 5.84 -13.03
CA VAL A 203 6.32 4.53 -12.34
C VAL A 203 6.59 3.40 -13.34
N SER A 204 6.00 3.47 -14.54
CA SER A 204 6.31 2.51 -15.61
C SER A 204 7.77 2.59 -16.05
N ALA A 205 8.32 3.80 -16.22
CA ALA A 205 9.71 4.01 -16.62
C ALA A 205 10.73 3.48 -15.58
N ILE A 206 10.52 3.76 -14.28
CA ILE A 206 11.39 3.20 -13.23
C ILE A 206 11.28 1.67 -13.15
N THR A 207 10.10 1.13 -13.43
CA THR A 207 9.89 -0.32 -13.47
C THR A 207 10.65 -0.96 -14.62
N GLN A 208 10.61 -0.36 -15.82
CA GLN A 208 11.39 -0.85 -16.95
C GLN A 208 12.90 -0.76 -16.69
N ALA A 209 13.38 0.35 -16.13
CA ALA A 209 14.78 0.49 -15.74
C ALA A 209 15.21 -0.60 -14.75
N LEU A 210 14.34 -0.93 -13.78
CA LEU A 210 14.62 -1.98 -12.81
C LEU A 210 14.76 -3.34 -13.49
N LEU A 211 13.84 -3.67 -14.40
CA LEU A 211 13.85 -4.95 -15.11
C LEU A 211 15.01 -5.11 -16.11
N ASN A 212 15.44 -3.99 -16.70
CA ASN A 212 16.54 -3.92 -17.67
C ASN A 212 17.91 -3.78 -17.02
N SER A 213 17.97 -3.46 -15.71
CA SER A 213 19.23 -3.32 -15.00
C SER A 213 20.03 -4.62 -15.02
N GLU A 214 21.27 -4.58 -15.50
CA GLU A 214 22.14 -5.77 -15.52
C GLU A 214 22.56 -6.19 -14.11
N ASN A 215 22.74 -5.20 -13.22
CA ASN A 215 23.14 -5.38 -11.83
C ASN A 215 21.95 -5.11 -10.87
N PRO A 216 22.00 -5.60 -9.62
CA PRO A 216 21.04 -5.20 -8.61
C PRO A 216 21.04 -3.68 -8.43
N VAL A 217 19.84 -3.09 -8.36
CA VAL A 217 19.66 -1.66 -8.09
C VAL A 217 19.89 -1.42 -6.60
N ASP A 218 20.91 -0.63 -6.28
CA ASP A 218 21.22 -0.26 -4.91
C ASP A 218 20.55 1.06 -4.53
N LEU A 219 19.47 0.97 -3.75
CA LEU A 219 18.79 2.14 -3.22
C LEU A 219 19.48 2.73 -1.99
N LYS A 220 20.55 2.12 -1.45
CA LYS A 220 21.21 2.54 -0.20
C LYS A 220 22.25 3.63 -0.42
N THR A 221 22.60 3.93 -1.66
CA THR A 221 23.57 4.96 -2.00
C THR A 221 22.93 6.01 -2.89
N THR A 222 23.27 7.27 -2.65
CA THR A 222 22.77 8.40 -3.47
C THR A 222 23.11 8.19 -4.94
N ALA A 223 24.33 7.74 -5.23
CA ALA A 223 24.77 7.43 -6.59
C ALA A 223 23.95 6.28 -7.21
N GLY A 224 23.61 5.25 -6.43
CA GLY A 224 22.76 4.14 -6.90
C GLY A 224 21.35 4.60 -7.26
N VAL A 225 20.72 5.41 -6.40
CA VAL A 225 19.40 6.00 -6.67
C VAL A 225 19.45 6.92 -7.91
N GLN A 226 20.47 7.77 -8.02
CA GLN A 226 20.64 8.66 -9.17
C GLN A 226 20.87 7.89 -10.47
N ALA A 227 21.72 6.87 -10.46
CA ALA A 227 21.96 6.03 -11.63
C ALA A 227 20.67 5.29 -12.06
N PHE A 228 19.90 4.80 -11.10
CA PHE A 228 18.62 4.15 -11.36
C PHE A 228 17.61 5.10 -12.02
N LEU A 229 17.42 6.31 -11.47
CA LEU A 229 16.50 7.29 -12.02
C LEU A 229 16.99 7.86 -13.36
N ALA A 230 18.30 8.02 -13.56
CA ALA A 230 18.86 8.42 -14.85
C ALA A 230 18.66 7.34 -15.93
N SER A 231 18.78 6.06 -15.55
CA SER A 231 18.46 4.95 -16.45
C SER A 231 16.97 4.95 -16.82
N ALA A 232 16.08 5.22 -15.86
CA ALA A 232 14.65 5.34 -16.12
C ALA A 232 14.32 6.54 -17.01
N ALA A 233 14.96 7.69 -16.76
CA ALA A 233 14.76 8.90 -17.53
C ALA A 233 15.21 8.74 -18.99
N SER A 234 16.34 8.04 -19.22
CA SER A 234 16.84 7.78 -20.58
C SER A 234 16.01 6.75 -21.34
N GLY A 235 15.42 5.77 -20.64
CA GLY A 235 14.49 4.79 -21.22
C GLY A 235 13.06 5.32 -21.40
N ALA A 236 12.73 6.48 -20.83
CA ALA A 236 11.39 7.05 -20.96
C ALA A 236 11.14 7.54 -22.41
N ASN A 237 10.13 6.97 -23.06
CA ASN A 237 9.69 7.39 -24.41
C ASN A 237 9.02 8.78 -24.45
N ASN A 238 9.05 9.52 -23.33
CA ASN A 238 8.42 10.83 -23.18
C ASN A 238 9.37 11.78 -22.43
N ALA A 239 9.76 12.87 -23.07
CA ALA A 239 10.68 13.86 -22.51
C ALA A 239 10.16 14.51 -21.22
N VAL A 240 8.84 14.66 -21.05
CA VAL A 240 8.24 15.17 -19.81
C VAL A 240 8.48 14.21 -18.66
N VAL A 241 8.31 12.91 -18.90
CA VAL A 241 8.57 11.86 -17.90
C VAL A 241 10.05 11.82 -17.54
N GLY A 242 10.94 11.90 -18.53
CA GLY A 242 12.38 12.00 -18.29
C GLY A 242 12.77 13.23 -17.46
N GLY A 243 12.15 14.38 -17.75
CA GLY A 243 12.33 15.61 -16.97
C GLY A 243 11.92 15.45 -15.50
N ILE A 244 10.74 14.88 -15.24
CA ILE A 244 10.24 14.60 -13.88
C ILE A 244 11.22 13.70 -13.12
N LEU A 245 11.64 12.59 -13.73
CA LEU A 245 12.57 11.65 -13.09
C LEU A 245 13.91 12.28 -12.74
N ASN A 246 14.44 13.16 -13.61
CA ASN A 246 15.67 13.90 -13.34
C ASN A 246 15.50 14.91 -12.19
N THR A 247 14.40 15.68 -12.17
CA THR A 247 14.12 16.62 -11.07
C THR A 247 13.95 15.87 -9.75
N THR A 248 13.13 14.81 -9.73
CA THR A 248 12.97 13.97 -8.54
C THR A 248 14.31 13.41 -8.09
N SER A 249 15.14 12.91 -9.02
CA SER A 249 16.47 12.40 -8.70
C SER A 249 17.37 13.43 -8.03
N GLY A 250 17.35 14.69 -8.47
CA GLY A 250 18.13 15.76 -7.84
C GLY A 250 17.68 16.06 -6.42
N ALA A 251 16.37 16.07 -6.20
CA ALA A 251 15.77 16.50 -4.94
C ALA A 251 15.75 15.41 -3.84
N VAL A 252 15.51 14.13 -4.20
CA VAL A 252 15.20 13.10 -3.19
C VAL A 252 16.25 12.00 -3.07
N ALA A 253 17.21 11.87 -3.99
CA ALA A 253 18.11 10.71 -4.02
C ALA A 253 18.91 10.52 -2.72
N GLU A 254 19.35 11.61 -2.09
CA GLU A 254 20.04 11.53 -0.79
C GLU A 254 19.14 10.97 0.31
N LYS A 255 17.90 11.45 0.38
CA LYS A 255 16.94 11.02 1.40
C LYS A 255 16.47 9.58 1.19
N ILE A 256 16.22 9.18 -0.06
CA ILE A 256 15.89 7.79 -0.39
C ILE A 256 17.04 6.86 0.04
N ALA A 257 18.28 7.24 -0.25
CA ALA A 257 19.46 6.50 0.20
C ALA A 257 19.54 6.39 1.72
N GLN A 258 19.28 7.48 2.44
CA GLN A 258 19.26 7.48 3.90
C GLN A 258 18.16 6.58 4.48
N ILE A 259 16.95 6.59 3.90
CA ILE A 259 15.85 5.70 4.31
C ILE A 259 16.28 4.24 4.09
N ALA A 260 16.74 3.87 2.89
CA ALA A 260 17.11 2.50 2.57
C ALA A 260 18.31 1.98 3.38
N ALA A 261 19.29 2.85 3.65
CA ALA A 261 20.49 2.53 4.42
C ALA A 261 20.29 2.62 5.95
N SER A 262 19.10 3.02 6.41
CA SER A 262 18.83 3.18 7.84
C SER A 262 19.03 1.86 8.60
N PRO A 263 19.69 1.90 9.78
CA PRO A 263 20.00 0.70 10.54
C PRO A 263 18.76 0.08 11.20
N THR A 264 17.67 0.84 11.34
CA THR A 264 16.40 0.39 11.92
C THR A 264 15.21 0.95 11.15
N PRO A 265 14.06 0.25 11.15
CA PRO A 265 12.82 0.77 10.57
C PRO A 265 12.36 2.07 11.22
N GLY A 266 12.56 2.25 12.54
CA GLY A 266 12.17 3.48 13.23
C GLY A 266 12.95 4.72 12.75
N ALA A 267 14.24 4.59 12.45
CA ALA A 267 15.04 5.67 11.88
C ALA A 267 14.62 5.99 10.43
N ALA A 268 14.38 4.97 9.62
CA ALA A 268 13.84 5.13 8.27
C ALA A 268 12.46 5.83 8.29
N GLY A 269 11.56 5.40 9.17
CA GLY A 269 10.22 5.94 9.31
C GLY A 269 10.21 7.43 9.67
N ALA A 270 11.13 7.87 10.54
CA ALA A 270 11.28 9.28 10.88
C ALA A 270 11.65 10.15 9.67
N ILE A 271 12.56 9.68 8.82
CA ILE A 271 12.97 10.39 7.61
C ILE A 271 11.80 10.39 6.61
N ALA A 272 11.20 9.22 6.35
CA ALA A 272 10.06 9.07 5.45
C ALA A 272 8.86 9.94 5.88
N GLN A 273 8.57 10.04 7.18
CA GLN A 273 7.51 10.88 7.72
C GLN A 273 7.72 12.36 7.38
N LYS A 274 8.92 12.88 7.66
CA LYS A 274 9.24 14.29 7.37
C LYS A 274 9.14 14.59 5.89
N LEU A 275 9.67 13.71 5.04
CA LEU A 275 9.53 13.85 3.59
C LEU A 275 8.07 13.78 3.17
N GLY A 276 7.30 12.82 3.69
CA GLY A 276 5.87 12.70 3.43
C GLY A 276 5.14 13.99 3.77
N GLN A 277 5.37 14.58 4.95
CA GLN A 277 4.78 15.87 5.33
C GLN A 277 5.11 16.98 4.34
N VAL A 278 6.38 17.13 3.95
CA VAL A 278 6.78 18.12 2.94
C VAL A 278 6.06 17.84 1.64
N LEU A 279 6.13 16.62 1.09
CA LEU A 279 5.48 16.26 -0.18
C LEU A 279 3.96 16.46 -0.17
N SER A 280 3.34 16.45 1.01
CA SER A 280 1.89 16.57 1.19
C SER A 280 1.41 18.00 1.35
N ASP A 281 2.31 18.92 1.70
CA ASP A 281 2.00 20.33 1.80
C ASP A 281 1.65 20.87 0.40
N PRO A 282 0.46 21.46 0.19
CA PRO A 282 0.10 22.01 -1.11
C PRO A 282 1.01 23.17 -1.56
N GLU A 283 1.70 23.84 -0.63
CA GLU A 283 2.60 24.96 -0.94
C GLU A 283 4.04 24.51 -1.21
N SER A 284 4.38 23.25 -0.90
CA SER A 284 5.71 22.72 -1.14
C SER A 284 5.93 22.27 -2.58
N THR A 285 7.18 22.35 -2.98
CA THR A 285 7.74 21.77 -4.19
C THR A 285 8.60 20.56 -3.85
N ILE A 286 8.96 19.79 -4.88
CA ILE A 286 9.86 18.66 -4.70
C ILE A 286 11.26 19.11 -4.21
N ASP A 287 11.69 20.32 -4.56
CA ASP A 287 13.00 20.87 -4.19
C ASP A 287 13.12 21.16 -2.67
N ASP A 288 11.98 21.40 -2.00
CA ASP A 288 11.94 21.65 -0.56
C ASP A 288 12.37 20.43 0.27
N VAL A 289 12.36 19.23 -0.33
CA VAL A 289 12.86 17.99 0.29
C VAL A 289 14.35 18.11 0.67
N GLY A 290 15.15 18.81 -0.13
CA GLY A 290 16.59 18.98 0.12
C GLY A 290 16.89 19.74 1.43
N SER A 291 15.99 20.62 1.84
CA SER A 291 16.12 21.44 3.05
C SER A 291 15.68 20.71 4.33
N THR A 292 15.08 19.52 4.21
CA THR A 292 14.49 18.81 5.34
C THR A 292 15.59 18.24 6.26
N PRO A 293 15.65 18.63 7.55
CA PRO A 293 16.72 18.20 8.46
C PRO A 293 16.73 16.68 8.68
N THR A 294 17.92 16.08 8.53
CA THR A 294 18.21 14.65 8.79
C THR A 294 18.25 14.28 10.28
N GLU A 295 17.68 15.10 11.16
CA GLU A 295 17.78 14.87 12.60
C GLU A 295 17.32 13.46 13.00
N ASN A 296 18.12 12.83 13.87
CA ASN A 296 17.76 11.65 14.65
C ASN A 296 16.54 11.98 15.50
N LEU A 297 15.35 11.83 14.92
CA LEU A 297 14.13 11.77 15.71
C LEU A 297 14.16 10.48 16.55
N PRO A 298 13.51 10.48 17.73
CA PRO A 298 13.30 9.24 18.46
C PRO A 298 12.66 8.21 17.54
N PRO A 299 13.04 6.92 17.63
CA PRO A 299 12.51 5.87 16.77
C PRO A 299 10.98 5.91 16.80
N ILE A 300 10.35 5.95 15.63
CA ILE A 300 8.92 5.68 15.56
C ILE A 300 8.73 4.23 16.02
N ASN A 301 7.83 4.04 16.98
CA ASN A 301 7.42 2.70 17.37
C ASN A 301 6.63 2.14 16.18
N VAL A 302 7.31 1.39 15.29
CA VAL A 302 6.70 0.49 14.29
C VAL A 302 6.00 -0.68 14.99
N GLY A 303 5.25 -0.36 16.04
CA GLY A 303 4.75 -1.27 17.05
C GLY A 303 3.87 -2.35 16.44
N THR A 304 3.64 -3.41 17.21
CA THR A 304 2.64 -4.41 16.88
C THR A 304 1.32 -3.71 16.56
N THR A 305 0.80 -3.91 15.35
CA THR A 305 -0.54 -3.53 14.85
C THR A 305 -1.39 -2.70 15.84
N PRO A 306 -1.70 -1.43 15.56
CA PRO A 306 -2.51 -0.60 16.45
C PRO A 306 -3.80 -1.31 16.88
N LYS A 307 -4.06 -1.36 18.19
CA LYS A 307 -5.35 -1.83 18.70
C LYS A 307 -6.38 -0.71 18.56
N PRO A 308 -7.68 -1.04 18.41
CA PRO A 308 -8.75 -0.07 18.17
C PRO A 308 -8.94 1.02 19.24
N ASP A 309 -8.23 0.95 20.37
CA ASP A 309 -8.42 1.81 21.53
C ASP A 309 -7.43 2.98 21.64
N ASP A 310 -6.55 3.18 20.65
CA ASP A 310 -5.74 4.41 20.56
C ASP A 310 -6.64 5.57 20.11
N VAL A 311 -7.46 6.04 21.06
CA VAL A 311 -8.28 7.24 20.93
C VAL A 311 -7.36 8.41 20.65
N ILE A 312 -7.50 8.96 19.44
CA ILE A 312 -7.07 10.32 19.12
C ILE A 312 -7.93 11.25 20.00
N THR A 313 -7.44 11.59 21.19
CA THR A 313 -7.98 12.73 21.93
C THR A 313 -7.49 13.99 21.22
N GLY A 314 -8.35 14.52 20.35
CA GLY A 314 -8.17 15.83 19.77
C GLY A 314 -7.93 16.84 20.89
N GLY A 315 -6.81 17.55 20.81
CA GLY A 315 -6.52 18.66 21.70
C GLY A 315 -7.60 19.72 21.56
N THR A 316 -8.44 19.84 22.59
CA THR A 316 -9.29 21.02 22.74
C THR A 316 -8.40 22.21 23.03
N GLY A 317 -8.47 23.22 22.16
CA GLY A 317 -7.75 24.48 22.31
C GLY A 317 -8.00 25.11 23.68
N SER A 318 -6.92 25.55 24.30
CA SER A 318 -6.97 26.44 25.46
C SER A 318 -7.08 27.86 24.94
N SER A 319 -8.26 28.44 25.06
CA SER A 319 -8.50 29.88 24.96
C SER A 319 -8.08 30.56 26.25
N ASN A 320 -7.27 31.62 26.14
CA ASN A 320 -7.29 32.74 27.08
C ASN A 320 -8.56 33.56 26.86
#